data_AF-A0A1G1JBV4-F1
#
_entry.id   AF-A0A1G1JBV4-F1
#
_cell.length_a   1.000
_cell.length_b   1.000
_cell.length_c   1.000
_cell.angle_alpha   90.00
_cell.angle_beta   90.00
_cell.angle_gamma   90.00
#
_symmetry.space_group_name_H-M   'P 1'
#
loop_
_entity.id
_entity.type
_entity.pdbx_description
1 polymer ?
#
loop_
_entity_poly.entity_id
_entity_poly.type
_entity_poly.pdbx_seq_one_letter_code
_entity_poly.pdbx_strand_id
1 'polypeptide(L)'
;MKRKMSVVALLAAFLIVSTSAFAASPWTTESTYSDKTVSKLAFGVKNFLGGWTEAITVPKEHYESKENVVVGVGKGLYNAVAYTVGGLVHVATFMIPVDVPLPDNGVSF
;
A
#
# COMPACT_ATOMS: atom_id res chain seq x y z
N MET A 1 22.90 -20.28 5.10
CA MET A 1 23.06 -19.20 4.10
C MET A 1 21.94 -19.15 3.06
N LYS A 2 21.51 -20.28 2.47
CA LYS A 2 20.49 -20.31 1.38
C LYS A 2 19.16 -19.61 1.72
N ARG A 3 18.62 -19.81 2.93
CA ARG A 3 17.36 -19.17 3.37
C ARG A 3 17.46 -17.65 3.50
N LYS A 4 18.60 -17.12 3.95
CA LYS A 4 18.83 -15.67 4.09
C LYS A 4 18.98 -15.00 2.72
N MET A 5 19.66 -15.66 1.77
CA MET A 5 19.73 -15.21 0.37
C MET A 5 18.36 -15.21 -0.32
N SER A 6 17.50 -16.20 -0.05
CA SER A 6 16.14 -16.21 -0.61
C SER A 6 15.27 -15.07 -0.08
N VAL A 7 15.37 -14.73 1.21
CA VAL A 7 14.64 -13.58 1.79
C VAL A 7 15.16 -12.26 1.23
N VAL A 8 16.48 -12.11 1.07
CA VAL A 8 17.08 -10.91 0.46
C VAL A 8 16.72 -10.79 -1.02
N ALA A 9 16.66 -11.90 -1.76
CA ALA A 9 16.22 -11.91 -3.15
C ALA A 9 14.73 -11.59 -3.31
N LEU A 10 13.88 -12.06 -2.39
CA LEU A 10 12.45 -11.71 -2.34
C LEU A 10 12.25 -10.23 -1.99
N LEU A 11 13.00 -9.69 -1.02
CA LEU A 11 13.00 -8.26 -0.68
C LEU A 11 13.51 -7.41 -1.86
N ALA A 12 14.58 -7.85 -2.54
CA ALA A 12 15.11 -7.16 -3.71
C ALA A 12 14.14 -7.21 -4.89
N ALA A 13 13.43 -8.32 -5.12
CA ALA A 13 12.39 -8.41 -6.14
C ALA A 13 11.20 -7.48 -5.85
N PHE A 14 10.86 -7.28 -4.56
CA PHE A 14 9.86 -6.29 -4.12
C PHE A 14 10.31 -4.85 -4.40
N LEU A 15 11.62 -4.57 -4.34
CA LEU A 15 12.21 -3.25 -4.58
C LEU A 15 12.34 -2.88 -6.07
N ILE A 16 12.17 -3.84 -7.00
CA ILE A 16 12.23 -3.60 -8.45
C ILE A 16 10.85 -3.19 -9.03
N VAL A 17 9.80 -3.14 -8.20
CA VAL A 17 8.53 -2.53 -8.60
C VAL A 17 8.76 -1.04 -8.84
N SER A 18 8.64 -0.64 -10.10
CA SER A 18 8.88 0.71 -10.61
C SER A 18 8.20 1.76 -9.74
N THR A 19 8.98 2.64 -9.12
CA THR A 19 8.49 3.76 -8.31
C THR A 19 7.81 4.86 -9.12
N SER A 20 7.73 4.71 -10.44
CA SER A 20 7.24 5.69 -11.41
C SER A 20 5.71 5.85 -11.45
N ALA A 21 4.96 5.17 -10.59
CA ALA A 21 3.49 5.24 -10.55
C ALA A 21 2.92 5.59 -9.16
N PHE A 22 3.77 5.94 -8.19
CA PHE A 22 3.32 6.33 -6.86
C PHE A 22 2.89 7.80 -6.86
N ALA A 23 1.59 8.03 -6.95
CA ALA A 23 1.01 9.35 -6.73
C ALA A 23 1.22 9.78 -5.27
N ALA A 24 1.32 11.09 -5.03
CA ALA A 24 1.38 11.63 -3.69
C ALA A 24 0.13 11.20 -2.90
N SER A 25 0.30 10.80 -1.65
CA SER A 25 -0.82 10.35 -0.83
C SER A 25 -1.88 11.46 -0.70
N PRO A 26 -3.18 11.16 -0.69
CA PRO A 26 -4.25 12.17 -0.68
C PRO A 26 -4.15 13.19 0.47
N TRP A 27 -3.61 12.81 1.63
CA TRP A 27 -3.44 13.73 2.77
C TRP A 27 -2.43 14.87 2.50
N THR A 28 -1.58 14.75 1.47
CA THR A 28 -0.56 15.76 1.16
C THR A 28 -1.15 17.06 0.60
N THR A 29 -2.39 17.02 0.07
CA THR A 29 -3.08 18.17 -0.51
C THR A 29 -3.73 19.09 0.51
N GLU A 30 -3.77 18.70 1.78
CA GLU A 30 -4.38 19.50 2.84
C GLU A 30 -3.62 20.82 3.04
N SER A 31 -4.34 21.88 3.44
CA SER A 31 -3.79 23.23 3.49
C SER A 31 -3.00 23.53 4.77
N THR A 32 -3.45 23.03 5.92
CA THR A 32 -2.80 23.29 7.22
C THR A 32 -2.04 22.07 7.73
N TYR A 33 -1.05 22.29 8.60
CA TYR A 33 -0.30 21.20 9.23
C TYR A 33 -1.20 20.29 10.10
N SER A 34 -2.18 20.87 10.79
CA SER A 34 -3.14 20.12 11.58
C SER A 34 -3.97 19.19 10.69
N ASP A 35 -4.49 19.72 9.58
CA ASP A 35 -5.28 18.94 8.63
C ASP A 35 -4.43 17.84 8.00
N LYS A 36 -3.18 18.13 7.61
CA LYS A 36 -2.24 17.11 7.13
C LYS A 36 -2.02 15.99 8.13
N THR A 37 -1.85 16.33 9.41
CA THR A 37 -1.57 15.36 10.49
C THR A 37 -2.78 14.45 10.72
N VAL A 38 -3.99 15.03 10.76
CA VAL A 38 -5.25 14.28 10.93
C VAL A 38 -5.53 13.41 9.70
N SER A 39 -5.44 13.98 8.49
CA SER A 39 -5.65 13.25 7.24
C SER A 39 -4.62 12.15 7.05
N LYS A 40 -3.34 12.36 7.42
CA LYS A 40 -2.29 11.32 7.39
C LYS A 40 -2.58 10.19 8.37
N LEU A 41 -3.02 10.50 9.58
CA LEU A 41 -3.41 9.48 10.56
C LEU A 41 -4.61 8.67 10.07
N ALA A 42 -5.66 9.33 9.58
CA ALA A 42 -6.84 8.68 9.02
C ALA A 42 -6.48 7.79 7.82
N PHE A 43 -5.65 8.29 6.91
CA PHE A 43 -5.11 7.54 5.80
C PHE A 43 -4.32 6.31 6.27
N GLY A 44 -3.45 6.47 7.25
CA GLY A 44 -2.66 5.38 7.82
C GLY A 44 -3.53 4.30 8.46
N VAL A 45 -4.49 4.68 9.30
CA VAL A 45 -5.42 3.75 9.96
C VAL A 45 -6.26 2.99 8.94
N LYS A 46 -6.81 3.69 7.94
CA LYS A 46 -7.59 3.08 6.86
C LYS A 46 -6.79 2.00 6.14
N ASN A 47 -5.57 2.32 5.74
CA ASN A 47 -4.71 1.38 5.00
C ASN A 47 -4.17 0.26 5.88
N PHE A 48 -3.85 0.53 7.14
CA PHE A 48 -3.38 -0.48 8.08
C PHE A 48 -4.45 -1.55 8.34
N LEU A 49 -5.67 -1.11 8.66
CA LEU A 49 -6.79 -2.00 9.01
C LEU A 49 -7.49 -2.62 7.80
N GLY A 50 -7.51 -1.90 6.67
CA GLY A 50 -8.16 -2.34 5.44
C GLY A 50 -7.21 -3.08 4.48
N GLY A 51 -5.91 -2.88 4.56
CA GLY A 51 -4.96 -3.37 3.55
C GLY A 51 -5.08 -4.86 3.26
N TRP A 52 -5.20 -5.69 4.30
CA TRP A 52 -5.29 -7.14 4.15
C TRP A 52 -6.48 -7.62 3.30
N THR A 53 -7.55 -6.82 3.16
CA THR A 53 -8.73 -7.21 2.36
C THR A 53 -8.42 -7.28 0.87
N GLU A 54 -7.39 -6.56 0.41
CA GLU A 54 -6.92 -6.55 -0.99
C GLU A 54 -6.51 -7.94 -1.49
N ALA A 55 -6.06 -8.83 -0.59
CA ALA A 55 -5.75 -10.21 -0.92
C ALA A 55 -6.99 -11.00 -1.37
N ILE A 56 -8.20 -10.48 -1.13
CA ILE A 56 -9.49 -11.10 -1.45
C ILE A 56 -10.25 -10.26 -2.49
N THR A 57 -10.28 -8.93 -2.34
CA THR A 57 -11.04 -8.04 -3.23
C THR A 57 -10.43 -7.96 -4.63
N VAL A 58 -9.12 -7.75 -4.75
CA VAL A 58 -8.46 -7.61 -6.07
C VAL A 58 -8.58 -8.87 -6.94
N PRO A 59 -8.39 -10.11 -6.43
CA PRO A 59 -8.64 -11.31 -7.23
C PRO A 59 -10.10 -11.46 -7.65
N LYS A 60 -11.04 -11.07 -6.77
CA LYS A 60 -12.47 -11.11 -7.07
C LYS A 60 -12.82 -10.13 -8.18
N GLU A 61 -12.30 -8.91 -8.14
CA GLU A 61 -12.49 -7.91 -9.19
C GLU A 61 -11.97 -8.40 -10.54
N HIS A 62 -10.77 -9.01 -10.58
CA HIS A 62 -10.22 -9.58 -11.82
C HIS A 62 -11.07 -10.75 -12.35
N TYR A 63 -11.68 -11.54 -11.46
CA TYR A 63 -12.61 -12.59 -11.86
C TYR A 63 -13.90 -12.01 -12.45
N GLU A 64 -14.50 -11.01 -11.80
CA GLU A 64 -15.73 -10.36 -12.26
C GLU A 64 -15.55 -9.57 -13.56
N SER A 65 -14.38 -8.95 -13.76
CA SER A 65 -14.02 -8.22 -14.99
C SER A 65 -13.55 -9.13 -16.14
N LYS A 66 -13.48 -10.46 -15.93
CA LYS A 66 -12.93 -11.45 -16.88
C LYS A 66 -11.47 -11.19 -17.26
N GLU A 67 -10.72 -10.55 -16.37
CA GLU A 67 -9.29 -10.35 -16.48
C GLU A 67 -8.50 -11.56 -15.94
N ASN A 68 -7.17 -11.48 -15.98
CA ASN A 68 -6.32 -12.57 -15.52
C ASN A 68 -6.32 -12.65 -13.99
N VAL A 69 -7.05 -13.63 -13.44
CA VAL A 69 -7.17 -13.89 -12.00
C VAL A 69 -5.81 -14.15 -11.34
N VAL A 70 -4.85 -14.77 -12.03
CA VAL A 70 -3.51 -15.02 -11.47
C VAL A 70 -2.76 -13.70 -11.23
N VAL A 71 -2.91 -12.75 -12.16
CA VAL A 71 -2.40 -11.38 -11.98
C VAL A 71 -3.13 -10.70 -10.81
N GLY A 72 -4.44 -10.87 -10.70
CA GLY A 72 -5.23 -10.37 -9.58
C GLY A 72 -4.79 -10.91 -8.21
N VAL A 73 -4.44 -12.20 -8.11
CA VAL A 73 -3.86 -12.80 -6.90
C VAL A 73 -2.50 -12.18 -6.55
N GLY A 74 -1.62 -12.04 -7.54
CA GLY A 74 -0.32 -11.39 -7.33
C GLY A 74 -0.47 -9.94 -6.87
N LYS A 75 -1.31 -9.17 -7.56
CA LYS A 75 -1.58 -7.76 -7.24
C LYS A 75 -2.25 -7.62 -5.87
N GLY A 76 -3.23 -8.45 -5.55
CA GLY A 76 -3.93 -8.43 -4.26
C GLY A 76 -3.02 -8.73 -3.08
N LEU A 77 -2.14 -9.73 -3.19
CA LEU A 77 -1.15 -10.01 -2.14
C LEU A 77 -0.13 -8.88 -1.99
N TYR A 78 0.33 -8.31 -3.10
CA TYR A 78 1.23 -7.15 -3.08
C TYR A 78 0.58 -5.94 -2.41
N ASN A 79 -0.63 -5.57 -2.84
CA ASN A 79 -1.41 -4.46 -2.28
C ASN A 79 -1.69 -4.70 -0.79
N ALA A 80 -2.03 -5.92 -0.39
CA ALA A 80 -2.28 -6.24 1.01
C ALA A 80 -1.08 -5.96 1.91
N VAL A 81 0.11 -6.37 1.49
CA VAL A 81 1.34 -6.08 2.22
C VAL A 81 1.68 -4.59 2.17
N ALA A 82 1.62 -3.98 0.99
CA ALA A 82 1.97 -2.57 0.79
C ALA A 82 1.07 -1.63 1.59
N TYR A 83 -0.24 -1.86 1.60
CA TYR A 83 -1.22 -1.03 2.30
C TYR A 83 -1.15 -1.24 3.81
N THR A 84 -1.01 -2.48 4.29
CA THR A 84 -0.89 -2.72 5.73
C THR A 84 0.41 -2.14 6.28
N VAL A 85 1.56 -2.44 5.67
CA VAL A 85 2.86 -1.94 6.15
C VAL A 85 2.96 -0.42 5.95
N GLY A 86 2.57 0.08 4.78
CA GLY A 86 2.59 1.51 4.49
C GLY A 86 1.62 2.29 5.38
N GLY A 87 0.42 1.76 5.63
CA GLY A 87 -0.53 2.31 6.59
C GLY A 87 0.05 2.38 8.01
N LEU A 88 0.72 1.33 8.47
CA LEU A 88 1.42 1.34 9.76
C LEU A 88 2.51 2.42 9.82
N VAL A 89 3.28 2.60 8.75
CA VAL A 89 4.30 3.66 8.68
C VAL A 89 3.65 5.05 8.74
N HIS A 90 2.52 5.26 8.06
CA HIS A 90 1.77 6.51 8.14
C HIS A 90 1.23 6.77 9.56
N VAL A 91 0.72 5.75 10.25
CA VAL A 91 0.29 5.85 11.67
C VAL A 91 1.48 6.17 12.58
N ALA A 92 2.62 5.50 12.41
CA ALA A 92 3.81 5.72 13.25
C ALA A 92 4.45 7.10 13.02
N THR A 93 4.31 7.64 11.80
CA THR A 93 4.94 8.89 11.37
C THR A 93 3.93 10.02 11.15
N PHE A 94 2.71 9.93 11.71
CA PHE A 94 1.61 10.85 11.36
C PHE A 94 1.93 12.33 11.65
N MET A 95 2.77 12.60 12.67
CA MET A 95 3.25 13.93 13.02
C MET A 95 4.43 14.42 12.16
N ILE A 96 5.03 13.55 11.35
CA ILE A 96 6.14 13.90 10.47
C ILE A 96 5.56 14.07 9.06
N PRO A 97 5.70 15.25 8.41
CA PRO A 97 5.13 15.52 7.08
C PRO A 97 5.95 14.87 5.96
N VAL A 98 6.28 13.59 6.11
CA VAL A 98 6.96 12.76 5.10
C VAL A 98 5.94 11.82 4.48
N ASP A 99 5.93 11.75 3.16
CA ASP A 99 5.06 10.84 2.42
C ASP A 99 5.75 9.52 2.09
N VAL A 100 4.99 8.45 2.29
CA VAL A 100 5.33 7.09 1.89
C VAL A 100 4.21 6.64 0.97
N PRO A 101 4.33 6.94 -0.34
CA PRO A 101 3.20 6.81 -1.23
C PRO A 101 2.83 5.33 -1.40
N LEU A 102 1.52 5.06 -1.39
CA LEU A 102 0.97 3.72 -1.54
C LEU A 102 0.54 3.49 -2.99
N PRO A 103 0.57 2.24 -3.49
CA PRO A 103 -0.02 1.91 -4.78
C PRO A 103 -1.50 2.34 -4.84
N ASP A 104 -1.98 2.74 -6.01
CA ASP A 104 -3.40 3.09 -6.28
C ASP A 104 -4.06 4.03 -5.22
N ASN A 105 -3.28 4.86 -4.51
CA ASN A 105 -3.71 5.70 -3.38
C ASN A 105 -4.25 4.94 -2.15
N GLY A 106 -3.89 3.67 -1.98
CA GLY A 106 -4.29 2.85 -0.85
C GLY A 106 -5.65 2.15 -1.02
N VAL A 107 -6.20 1.63 0.07
CA VAL A 107 -7.49 0.92 0.09
C VAL A 107 -8.61 1.82 -0.43
N SER A 108 -9.40 1.32 -1.39
CA SER A 108 -10.68 1.90 -1.82
C SER A 108 -11.82 0.97 -1.42
N PHE A 109 -12.72 1.45 -0.56
CA PHE A 109 -14.00 0.78 -0.25
C PHE A 109 -15.10 1.34 -1.12
#